data_AF-A0A7V9AEG5-F1
#
_entry.id   AF-A0A7V9AEG5-F1
#
_cell.length_a   1.000
_cell.length_b   1.000
_cell.length_c   1.000
_cell.angle_alpha   90.00
_cell.angle_beta   90.00
_cell.angle_gamma   90.00
#
_symmetry.space_group_name_H-M   'P 1'
#
loop_
_entity.id
_entity.type
_entity.pdbx_description
1 polymer ?
#
loop_
_entity_poly.entity_id
_entity_poly.type
_entity_poly.pdbx_seq_one_letter_code
_entity_poly.pdbx_strand_id
1 'polypeptide(L)'
;MRLRGRRTPLQPGMPRRAQRPKPRRARSYYVVDGFDLRAEMQRLCRIEALGGAGGPLVGRPPELAIRRASKRPRTRMGFAVIDEHRISVTAFPGARRGDLTETLLHELVHVFVGARPGSRRYHGREFKLTLERAMREAYGLGPIKPAHSLHGIYAEAIERRAA
;
A
#
# COMPACT_ATOMS: atom_id res chain seq x y z
N MET A 1 21.21 44.45 -36.55
CA MET A 1 20.52 44.86 -35.30
C MET A 1 19.41 43.86 -34.99
N ARG A 2 19.60 42.97 -34.00
CA ARG A 2 18.57 42.16 -33.31
C ARG A 2 19.25 41.49 -32.11
N LEU A 3 18.91 41.96 -30.91
CA LEU A 3 19.53 41.60 -29.64
C LEU A 3 19.09 40.20 -29.21
N ARG A 4 20.07 39.40 -28.76
CA ARG A 4 19.88 38.08 -28.13
C ARG A 4 19.16 38.25 -26.79
N GLY A 5 18.00 37.61 -26.63
CA GLY A 5 17.28 37.50 -25.36
C GLY A 5 18.07 36.66 -24.35
N ARG A 6 18.45 37.28 -23.23
CA ARG A 6 19.13 36.65 -22.10
C ARG A 6 18.16 35.68 -21.38
N ARG A 7 18.57 34.42 -21.21
CA ARG A 7 17.91 33.46 -20.31
C ARG A 7 18.28 33.81 -18.87
N THR A 8 17.29 34.12 -18.04
CA THR A 8 17.44 34.27 -16.60
C THR A 8 17.80 32.91 -15.99
N PRO A 9 18.87 32.80 -15.16
CA PRO A 9 19.14 31.56 -14.43
C PRO A 9 18.07 31.33 -13.35
N LEU A 10 17.57 30.10 -13.27
CA LEU A 10 16.75 29.62 -12.16
C LEU A 10 17.56 29.71 -10.86
N GLN A 11 17.04 30.43 -9.86
CA GLN A 11 17.68 30.54 -8.56
C GLN A 11 17.77 29.19 -7.86
N PRO A 12 18.94 28.80 -7.31
CA PRO A 12 19.07 27.61 -6.48
C PRO A 12 18.62 27.91 -5.05
N GLY A 13 17.87 26.98 -4.45
CA GLY A 13 17.84 26.83 -3.00
C GLY A 13 16.67 27.48 -2.24
N MET A 14 15.42 27.27 -2.66
CA MET A 14 14.35 27.36 -1.66
C MET A 14 14.50 26.22 -0.66
N PRO A 15 14.70 26.49 0.65
CA PRO A 15 14.72 25.44 1.65
C PRO A 15 13.36 24.74 1.65
N ARG A 16 13.37 23.41 1.48
CA ARG A 16 12.20 22.56 1.67
C ARG A 16 11.61 22.91 3.03
N ARG A 17 10.43 23.53 3.03
CA ARG A 17 9.67 23.89 4.24
C ARG A 17 9.67 22.67 5.16
N ALA A 18 10.36 22.76 6.29
CA ALA A 18 10.46 21.68 7.24
C ALA A 18 9.04 21.20 7.57
N GLN A 19 8.72 19.97 7.18
CA GLN A 19 7.40 19.41 7.45
C GLN A 19 7.28 19.29 8.96
N ARG A 20 6.37 20.07 9.56
CA ARG A 20 6.00 19.92 10.96
C ARG A 20 5.66 18.44 11.22
N PRO A 21 6.16 17.84 12.32
CA PRO A 21 5.81 16.47 12.67
C PRO A 21 4.28 16.37 12.77
N LYS A 22 3.69 15.50 11.94
CA LYS A 22 2.24 15.29 11.97
C LYS A 22 1.89 14.67 13.33
N PRO A 23 0.83 15.16 14.01
CA PRO A 23 0.40 14.57 15.27
C PRO A 23 0.10 13.08 15.07
N ARG A 24 0.55 12.26 16.04
CA ARG A 24 0.38 10.81 15.98
C ARG A 24 -1.13 10.51 16.03
N ARG A 25 -1.64 9.85 14.98
CA ARG A 25 -3.06 9.53 14.89
C ARG A 25 -3.47 8.58 16.02
N ALA A 26 -4.65 8.81 16.61
CA ALA A 26 -5.23 7.94 17.63
C ALA A 26 -5.48 6.52 17.09
N ARG A 27 -5.52 5.52 17.96
CA ARG A 27 -5.72 4.11 17.56
C ARG A 27 -7.03 3.91 16.80
N SER A 28 -8.12 4.53 17.25
CA SER A 28 -9.45 4.48 16.62
C SER A 28 -9.46 4.91 15.16
N TYR A 29 -8.51 5.74 14.72
CA TYR A 29 -8.37 6.12 13.32
C TYR A 29 -8.17 4.91 12.38
N TYR A 30 -7.48 3.88 12.88
CA TYR A 30 -7.10 2.69 12.11
C TYR A 30 -8.11 1.54 12.21
N VAL A 31 -9.13 1.70 13.04
CA VAL A 31 -10.17 0.69 13.24
C VAL A 31 -11.29 0.94 12.23
N VAL A 32 -11.62 -0.12 11.48
CA VAL A 32 -12.72 -0.14 10.51
C VAL A 32 -13.56 -1.37 10.83
N ASP A 33 -14.80 -1.15 11.26
CA ASP A 33 -15.74 -2.22 11.63
C ASP A 33 -15.14 -3.26 12.59
N GLY A 34 -14.52 -2.77 13.69
CA GLY A 34 -13.84 -3.61 14.67
C GLY A 34 -12.47 -4.15 14.25
N PHE A 35 -12.07 -4.01 12.99
CA PHE A 35 -10.80 -4.50 12.48
C PHE A 35 -9.68 -3.43 12.54
N ASP A 36 -8.60 -3.71 13.28
CA ASP A 36 -7.45 -2.82 13.44
C ASP A 36 -6.44 -3.00 12.29
N LEU A 37 -6.54 -2.13 11.27
CA LEU A 37 -5.67 -2.20 10.08
C LEU A 37 -4.21 -1.88 10.37
N ARG A 38 -3.93 -1.16 11.46
CA ARG A 38 -2.54 -0.86 11.84
C ARG A 38 -1.89 -2.10 12.43
N ALA A 39 -2.59 -2.82 13.30
CA ALA A 39 -2.12 -4.09 13.83
C ALA A 39 -1.91 -5.10 12.70
N GLU A 40 -2.85 -5.17 11.76
CA GLU A 40 -2.72 -6.06 10.61
C GLU A 40 -1.52 -5.70 9.73
N MET A 41 -1.32 -4.41 9.43
CA MET A 41 -0.15 -3.97 8.68
C MET A 41 1.16 -4.38 9.37
N GLN A 42 1.24 -4.20 10.69
CA GLN A 42 2.42 -4.59 11.48
C GLN A 42 2.67 -6.10 11.47
N ARG A 43 1.61 -6.92 11.45
CA ARG A 43 1.73 -8.37 11.27
C ARG A 43 2.26 -8.69 9.87
N LEU A 44 1.65 -8.12 8.84
CA LEU A 44 2.00 -8.37 7.44
C LEU A 44 3.43 -7.92 7.11
N CYS A 45 3.92 -6.80 7.66
CA CYS A 45 5.29 -6.35 7.43
C CYS A 45 6.36 -7.37 7.85
N ARG A 46 6.02 -8.34 8.73
CA ARG A 46 6.97 -9.33 9.27
C ARG A 46 6.96 -10.66 8.54
N ILE A 47 6.09 -10.86 7.55
CA ILE A 47 6.03 -12.13 6.81
C ILE A 47 7.27 -12.29 5.92
N GLU A 48 7.74 -13.52 5.74
CA GLU A 48 8.92 -13.89 4.95
C GLU A 48 8.79 -13.46 3.48
N ALA A 49 7.59 -13.54 2.91
CA ALA A 49 7.30 -13.02 1.57
C ALA A 49 7.62 -11.53 1.39
N LEU A 50 7.63 -10.75 2.48
CA LEU A 50 7.97 -9.32 2.51
C LEU A 50 9.31 -9.03 3.22
N GLY A 51 10.17 -10.04 3.33
CA GLY A 51 11.51 -9.94 3.89
C GLY A 51 11.63 -10.34 5.36
N GLY A 52 10.56 -10.84 5.98
CA GLY A 52 10.59 -11.40 7.33
C GLY A 52 10.75 -10.36 8.44
N ALA A 53 11.08 -10.83 9.64
CA ALA A 53 11.23 -9.96 10.82
C ALA A 53 12.38 -8.93 10.70
N GLY A 54 13.39 -9.21 9.87
CA GLY A 54 14.49 -8.29 9.56
C GLY A 54 14.29 -7.48 8.27
N GLY A 55 13.11 -7.60 7.64
CA GLY A 55 12.83 -7.04 6.33
C GLY A 55 12.72 -5.50 6.30
N PRO A 56 12.79 -4.91 5.09
CA PRO A 56 12.76 -3.45 4.93
C PRO A 56 11.47 -2.83 5.48
N LEU A 57 10.33 -3.52 5.39
CA LEU A 57 9.05 -3.03 5.90
C LEU A 57 8.94 -3.08 7.44
N VAL A 58 9.78 -3.85 8.12
CA VAL A 58 9.87 -3.83 9.59
C VAL A 58 10.75 -2.67 10.04
N GLY A 59 11.93 -2.51 9.42
CA GLY A 59 12.88 -1.44 9.75
C GLY A 59 12.33 -0.04 9.43
N ARG A 60 11.55 0.07 8.36
CA ARG A 60 10.81 1.28 8.01
C ARG A 60 9.40 0.87 7.59
N PRO A 61 8.39 0.91 8.48
CA PRO A 61 7.02 0.59 8.10
C PRO A 61 6.38 1.69 7.24
N PRO A 62 5.49 1.37 6.29
CA PRO A 62 4.76 2.40 5.55
C PRO A 62 3.83 3.23 6.44
N GLU A 63 3.69 4.53 6.14
CA GLU A 63 2.63 5.33 6.75
C GLU A 63 1.28 4.82 6.21
N LEU A 64 0.39 4.38 7.10
CA LEU A 64 -0.96 3.97 6.75
C LEU A 64 -1.93 5.15 6.86
N ALA A 65 -2.69 5.40 5.79
CA ALA A 65 -3.85 6.27 5.78
C ALA A 65 -5.13 5.47 5.54
N ILE A 66 -6.17 5.80 6.32
CA ILE A 66 -7.52 5.29 6.11
C ILE A 66 -8.33 6.41 5.45
N ARG A 67 -8.78 6.17 4.23
CA ARG A 67 -9.74 7.03 3.53
C ARG A 67 -11.12 6.48 3.78
N ARG A 68 -12.09 7.36 4.03
CA ARG A 68 -13.49 6.95 4.21
C ARG A 68 -14.29 7.45 3.02
N ALA A 69 -14.97 6.54 2.33
CA ALA A 69 -15.85 6.83 1.21
C ALA A 69 -17.29 6.47 1.60
N SER A 70 -18.26 7.24 1.09
CA SER A 70 -19.68 6.97 1.34
C SER A 70 -20.23 5.77 0.57
N LYS A 71 -19.54 5.34 -0.48
CA LYS A 71 -19.89 4.20 -1.34
C LYS A 71 -18.63 3.42 -1.70
N ARG A 72 -18.79 2.15 -2.09
CA ARG A 72 -17.69 1.31 -2.60
C ARG A 72 -17.05 1.97 -3.83
N PRO A 73 -15.73 2.25 -3.82
CA PRO A 73 -15.03 2.73 -5.01
C PRO A 73 -15.11 1.70 -6.15
N ARG A 74 -15.34 2.17 -7.39
CA ARG A 74 -15.42 1.28 -8.56
C ARG A 74 -14.07 0.69 -8.98
N THR A 75 -12.96 1.39 -8.69
CA THR A 75 -11.65 1.06 -9.28
C THR A 75 -10.47 1.14 -8.33
N ARG A 76 -10.50 1.96 -7.28
CA ARG A 76 -9.36 2.14 -6.36
C ARG A 76 -9.80 1.95 -4.92
N MET A 77 -9.54 0.76 -4.40
CA MET A 77 -9.76 0.42 -3.00
C MET A 77 -8.57 0.88 -2.14
N GLY A 78 -7.36 0.92 -2.72
CA GLY A 78 -6.16 1.45 -2.11
C GLY A 78 -5.23 2.11 -3.11
N PHE A 79 -4.15 2.69 -2.60
CA PHE A 79 -3.00 3.08 -3.40
C PHE A 79 -1.73 3.18 -2.54
N ALA A 80 -0.59 2.89 -3.14
CA ALA A 80 0.73 3.12 -2.57
C ALA A 80 1.43 4.32 -3.24
N VAL A 81 2.11 5.13 -2.43
CA VAL A 81 3.07 6.13 -2.87
C VAL A 81 4.45 5.63 -2.46
N ILE A 82 5.09 4.90 -3.37
CA ILE A 82 6.31 4.14 -3.12
C ILE A 82 7.44 5.06 -2.61
N ASP A 83 7.71 6.16 -3.32
CA ASP A 83 8.80 7.09 -3.01
C ASP A 83 8.60 7.80 -1.65
N GLU A 84 7.36 7.88 -1.18
CA GLU A 84 7.00 8.45 0.14
C GLU A 84 6.86 7.39 1.23
N HIS A 85 6.99 6.11 0.89
CA HIS A 85 6.78 4.99 1.81
C HIS A 85 5.41 5.08 2.51
N ARG A 86 4.35 5.38 1.75
CA ARG A 86 2.98 5.59 2.24
C ARG A 86 1.99 4.70 1.51
N ILE A 87 1.01 4.19 2.24
CA ILE A 87 -0.13 3.45 1.68
C ILE A 87 -1.44 4.05 2.17
N SER A 88 -2.48 3.87 1.37
CA SER A 88 -3.84 4.25 1.72
C SER A 88 -4.79 3.09 1.47
N VAL A 89 -5.67 2.82 2.44
CA VAL A 89 -6.79 1.88 2.31
C VAL A 89 -8.09 2.65 2.40
N THR A 90 -9.05 2.35 1.53
CA THR A 90 -10.36 2.99 1.51
C THR A 90 -11.38 2.12 2.22
N ALA A 91 -11.90 2.60 3.34
CA ALA A 91 -13.07 2.05 4.02
C ALA A 91 -14.35 2.65 3.44
N PHE A 92 -15.40 1.84 3.32
CA PHE A 92 -16.73 2.24 2.88
C PHE A 92 -17.79 1.37 3.59
N PRO A 93 -19.07 1.77 3.61
CA PRO A 93 -20.13 0.96 4.20
C PRO A 93 -20.20 -0.44 3.56
N GLY A 94 -20.16 -1.48 4.39
CA GLY A 94 -20.13 -2.88 3.92
C GLY A 94 -18.78 -3.36 3.41
N ALA A 95 -17.69 -2.63 3.63
CA ALA A 95 -16.35 -3.14 3.41
C ALA A 95 -16.07 -4.31 4.36
N ARG A 96 -15.84 -5.51 3.82
CA ARG A 96 -15.58 -6.70 4.62
C ARG A 96 -14.10 -6.77 4.99
N ARG A 97 -13.75 -7.56 5.99
CA ARG A 97 -12.37 -7.75 6.45
C ARG A 97 -11.45 -8.14 5.29
N GLY A 98 -11.87 -9.11 4.48
CA GLY A 98 -11.23 -9.61 3.26
C GLY A 98 -10.93 -8.51 2.25
N ASP A 99 -11.89 -7.60 2.03
CA ASP A 99 -11.68 -6.44 1.14
C ASP A 99 -10.55 -5.54 1.68
N LEU A 100 -10.53 -5.29 2.99
CA LEU A 100 -9.53 -4.45 3.64
C LEU A 100 -8.15 -5.13 3.70
N THR A 101 -8.09 -6.42 4.03
CA THR A 101 -6.85 -7.20 4.14
C THR A 101 -6.21 -7.43 2.78
N GLU A 102 -7.00 -7.73 1.75
CA GLU A 102 -6.47 -7.85 0.39
C GLU A 102 -5.91 -6.52 -0.07
N THR A 103 -6.66 -5.44 0.11
CA THR A 103 -6.21 -4.09 -0.26
C THR A 103 -4.92 -3.73 0.47
N LEU A 104 -4.86 -3.94 1.78
CA LEU A 104 -3.69 -3.64 2.59
C LEU A 104 -2.46 -4.43 2.11
N LEU A 105 -2.58 -5.74 1.92
CA LEU A 105 -1.46 -6.57 1.48
C LEU A 105 -1.02 -6.19 0.05
N HIS A 106 -1.97 -5.90 -0.84
CA HIS A 106 -1.69 -5.45 -2.19
C HIS A 106 -0.82 -4.18 -2.20
N GLU A 107 -1.19 -3.17 -1.41
CA GLU A 107 -0.42 -1.92 -1.33
C GLU A 107 0.95 -2.12 -0.66
N LEU A 108 1.08 -3.03 0.32
CA LEU A 108 2.36 -3.37 0.92
C LEU A 108 3.31 -4.02 -0.10
N VAL A 109 2.81 -4.90 -0.96
CA VAL A 109 3.61 -5.50 -2.04
C VAL A 109 4.07 -4.43 -3.02
N HIS A 110 3.25 -3.41 -3.31
CA HIS A 110 3.69 -2.27 -4.12
C HIS A 110 4.87 -1.54 -3.49
N VAL A 111 4.83 -1.26 -2.19
CA VAL A 111 5.95 -0.57 -1.50
C VAL A 111 7.19 -1.46 -1.48
N PHE A 112 7.03 -2.76 -1.19
CA PHE A 112 8.15 -3.71 -1.13
C PHE A 112 8.84 -3.90 -2.49
N VAL A 113 8.09 -4.17 -3.54
CA VAL A 113 8.63 -4.45 -4.89
C VAL A 113 9.01 -3.15 -5.61
N GLY A 114 8.19 -2.11 -5.48
CA GLY A 114 8.36 -0.84 -6.18
C GLY A 114 9.62 -0.07 -5.79
N ALA A 115 10.25 -0.43 -4.66
CA ALA A 115 11.53 0.10 -4.23
C ALA A 115 12.73 -0.46 -5.03
N ARG A 116 12.54 -1.46 -5.91
CA ARG A 116 13.63 -2.12 -6.65
C ARG A 116 13.92 -1.46 -8.00
N PRO A 117 15.17 -1.02 -8.27
CA PRO A 117 15.59 -0.52 -9.58
C PRO A 117 15.33 -1.55 -10.70
N GLY A 118 14.80 -1.10 -11.84
CA GLY A 118 14.54 -1.94 -13.02
C GLY A 118 13.25 -2.76 -12.98
N SER A 119 12.50 -2.78 -11.88
CA SER A 119 11.18 -3.42 -11.82
C SER A 119 10.13 -2.60 -12.58
N ARG A 120 9.17 -3.26 -13.24
CA ARG A 120 7.96 -2.57 -13.70
C ARG A 120 7.22 -2.08 -12.46
N ARG A 121 7.12 -0.75 -12.30
CA ARG A 121 6.49 -0.08 -11.15
C ARG A 121 5.08 -0.60 -10.82
N TYR A 122 4.38 -1.17 -11.79
CA TYR A 122 3.00 -1.65 -11.64
C TYR A 122 2.85 -3.09 -12.12
N HIS A 123 2.37 -3.96 -11.22
CA HIS A 123 1.88 -5.33 -11.45
C HIS A 123 2.71 -6.22 -12.41
N GLY A 124 4.03 -6.06 -12.41
CA GLY A 124 4.95 -6.93 -13.15
C GLY A 124 5.01 -8.36 -12.60
N ARG A 125 5.84 -9.22 -13.21
CA ARG A 125 6.03 -10.61 -12.78
C ARG A 125 6.39 -10.71 -11.30
N GLU A 126 7.34 -9.88 -10.86
CA GLU A 126 7.80 -9.86 -9.47
C GLU A 126 6.70 -9.48 -8.49
N PHE A 127 5.89 -8.48 -8.83
CA PHE A 127 4.71 -8.11 -8.03
C PHE A 127 3.76 -9.30 -7.87
N LYS A 128 3.41 -9.97 -8.98
CA LYS A 128 2.45 -11.08 -8.96
C LYS A 128 2.95 -12.25 -8.13
N LEU A 129 4.22 -12.65 -8.31
CA LEU A 129 4.83 -13.73 -7.55
C LEU A 129 4.92 -13.39 -6.06
N THR A 130 5.27 -12.15 -5.73
CA THR A 130 5.35 -11.68 -4.33
C THR A 130 3.97 -11.66 -3.69
N LEU A 131 2.96 -11.13 -4.38
CA LEU A 131 1.58 -11.11 -3.88
C LEU A 131 1.04 -12.53 -3.67
N GLU A 132 1.29 -13.45 -4.59
CA GLU A 132 0.87 -14.85 -4.45
C GLU A 132 1.54 -15.51 -3.23
N ARG A 133 2.86 -15.36 -3.09
CA ARG A 133 3.59 -15.89 -1.93
C ARG A 133 3.07 -15.29 -0.63
N ALA A 134 2.84 -13.98 -0.61
CA ALA A 134 2.35 -13.27 0.56
C ALA A 134 0.92 -13.67 0.93
N MET A 135 0.01 -13.87 -0.03
CA MET A 135 -1.34 -14.37 0.22
C MET A 135 -1.33 -15.79 0.80
N ARG A 136 -0.44 -16.64 0.26
CA ARG A 136 -0.24 -18.00 0.76
C ARG A 136 0.27 -18.02 2.17
N GLU A 137 1.26 -17.20 2.48
CA GLU A 137 1.86 -17.15 3.81
C GLU A 137 0.92 -16.49 4.83
N ALA A 138 0.33 -15.34 4.50
CA ALA A 138 -0.45 -14.57 5.45
C ALA A 138 -1.84 -15.15 5.72
N TYR A 139 -2.43 -15.86 4.75
CA TYR A 139 -3.82 -16.33 4.79
C TYR A 139 -4.02 -17.77 4.31
N GLY A 140 -2.96 -18.49 3.93
CA GLY A 140 -3.05 -19.88 3.46
C GLY A 140 -3.73 -20.03 2.10
N LEU A 141 -3.77 -18.96 1.29
CA LEU A 141 -4.44 -18.95 -0.01
C LEU A 141 -3.48 -19.29 -1.15
N GLY A 142 -3.84 -20.28 -1.97
CA GLY A 142 -3.09 -20.61 -3.19
C GLY A 142 -3.25 -19.57 -4.30
N PRO A 143 -2.54 -19.74 -5.43
CA PRO A 143 -2.71 -18.90 -6.61
C PRO A 143 -4.16 -18.94 -7.10
N ILE A 144 -4.84 -17.81 -7.02
CA ILE A 144 -6.10 -17.59 -7.73
C ILE A 144 -5.71 -16.98 -9.07
N LYS A 145 -5.95 -17.68 -10.19
CA LYS A 145 -5.72 -17.15 -11.55
C LYS A 145 -6.64 -15.96 -11.77
N PRO A 146 -6.13 -14.72 -11.75
CA PRO A 146 -6.99 -13.58 -11.97
C PRO A 146 -6.92 -13.16 -13.43
N ALA A 147 -8.03 -12.66 -13.98
CA ALA A 147 -7.97 -11.95 -15.25
C ALA A 147 -7.04 -10.72 -15.14
N HIS A 148 -7.03 -10.03 -13.98
CA HIS A 148 -6.24 -8.83 -13.71
C HIS A 148 -5.80 -8.76 -12.25
N SER A 149 -4.67 -8.12 -11.91
CA SER A 149 -4.22 -7.94 -10.52
C SER A 149 -4.98 -6.84 -9.75
N LEU A 150 -6.29 -6.68 -9.98
CA LEU A 150 -7.13 -5.69 -9.31
C LEU A 150 -7.53 -6.16 -7.90
N HIS A 151 -7.97 -5.23 -7.05
CA HIS A 151 -8.52 -5.54 -5.74
C HIS A 151 -9.81 -6.38 -5.83
N GLY A 152 -10.01 -7.30 -4.88
CA GLY A 152 -11.24 -8.04 -4.66
C GLY A 152 -11.18 -9.53 -5.05
N ILE A 153 -10.06 -10.00 -5.58
CA ILE A 153 -9.89 -11.39 -6.05
C ILE A 153 -9.70 -12.34 -4.88
N TYR A 154 -8.91 -11.91 -3.90
CA TYR A 154 -8.65 -12.70 -2.70
C TYR A 154 -9.66 -12.41 -1.59
N ALA A 155 -10.37 -11.29 -1.64
CA ALA A 155 -11.26 -10.81 -0.58
C ALA A 155 -12.27 -11.88 -0.17
N GLU A 156 -12.97 -12.49 -1.13
CA GLU A 156 -13.93 -13.56 -0.81
C GLU A 156 -13.27 -14.82 -0.26
N ALA A 157 -12.08 -15.16 -0.75
CA ALA A 157 -11.35 -16.33 -0.27
C ALA A 157 -10.82 -16.12 1.16
N ILE A 158 -10.42 -14.89 1.49
CA ILE A 158 -10.03 -14.50 2.85
C ILE A 158 -11.24 -14.57 3.78
N GLU A 159 -12.38 -14.02 3.36
CA GLU A 159 -13.63 -14.07 4.16
C GLU A 159 -14.03 -15.51 4.49
N ARG A 160 -14.04 -16.41 3.50
CA ARG A 160 -14.40 -17.82 3.72
C ARG A 160 -13.49 -18.57 4.69
N ARG A 161 -12.28 -18.09 4.96
CA ARG A 161 -11.36 -18.68 5.94
C ARG A 161 -11.40 -18.01 7.32
N ALA A 162 -11.95 -16.80 7.39
CA ALA A 162 -12.07 -16.05 8.63
C ALA A 162 -13.41 -16.29 9.34
N ALA A 163 -14.39 -16.86 8.63
CA ALA A 163 -15.64 -17.42 9.17
C ALA A 163 -15.41 -18.84 9.71
#